data_AF-A0AAN8F3I6-F1
#
_entry.id   AF-A0AAN8F3I6-F1
#
_cell.length_a   1.000
_cell.length_b   1.000
_cell.length_c   1.000
_cell.angle_alpha   90.00
_cell.angle_beta   90.00
_cell.angle_gamma   90.00
#
_symmetry.space_group_name_H-M   'P 1'
#
loop_
_entity.id
_entity.type
_entity.pdbx_description
1 polymer ?
#
loop_
_entity_poly.entity_id
_entity_poly.type
_entity_poly.pdbx_seq_one_letter_code
_entity_poly.pdbx_strand_id
1 'polypeptide(L)'
;VNCNVEYIEFEGRSDGESTKKLIAQMKPKQLIIVHGSAQATRHLAQYCYDNNIAQGHIFAPSVGEVVDATVASHIYRILLSDELFESLEFIKVKDADLAWIDAQITARPSEVGVERENGTDVSDFFVYLFIVVTHCS
;
A
#
# COMPACT_ATOMS: atom_id res chain seq x y z
N VAL A 1 -15.32 -50.23 24.72
CA VAL A 1 -15.89 -49.09 23.97
C VAL A 1 -15.46 -49.22 22.52
N ASN A 2 -16.41 -49.47 21.62
CA ASN A 2 -16.16 -49.65 20.19
C ASN A 2 -16.87 -48.49 19.49
N CYS A 3 -16.14 -47.40 19.23
CA CYS A 3 -16.71 -46.14 18.75
C CYS A 3 -15.93 -45.69 17.52
N ASN A 4 -16.63 -45.27 16.46
CA ASN A 4 -16.03 -44.64 15.30
C ASN A 4 -15.78 -43.16 15.64
N VAL A 5 -14.52 -42.75 15.66
CA VAL A 5 -14.13 -41.37 15.92
C VAL A 5 -13.88 -40.70 14.58
N GLU A 6 -14.74 -39.75 14.23
CA GLU A 6 -14.62 -38.94 13.03
C GLU A 6 -14.43 -37.48 13.45
N TYR A 7 -13.43 -36.83 12.85
CA TYR A 7 -13.09 -35.44 13.15
C TYR A 7 -13.81 -34.53 12.16
N ILE A 8 -14.66 -33.65 12.68
CA ILE A 8 -15.39 -32.67 11.87
C ILE A 8 -14.97 -31.27 12.34
N GLU A 9 -14.40 -30.49 11.42
CA GLU A 9 -13.87 -29.16 11.66
C GLU A 9 -14.99 -28.10 11.62
N PHE A 10 -15.49 -27.68 12.79
CA PHE A 10 -16.47 -26.60 12.93
C PHE A 10 -15.85 -25.26 13.37
N GLU A 11 -14.53 -25.09 13.20
CA GLU A 11 -13.81 -23.90 13.66
C GLU A 11 -14.03 -22.65 12.79
N GLY A 12 -14.70 -22.79 11.63
CA GLY A 12 -15.06 -21.66 10.76
C GLY A 12 -13.85 -20.92 10.18
N ARG A 13 -12.66 -21.56 10.14
CA ARG A 13 -11.45 -20.97 9.57
C ARG A 13 -11.50 -21.00 8.06
N SER A 14 -11.01 -19.93 7.44
CA SER A 14 -10.79 -19.90 6.00
C SER A 14 -9.79 -20.98 5.62
N ASP A 15 -10.15 -21.77 4.62
CA ASP A 15 -9.26 -22.78 4.08
C ASP A 15 -8.03 -22.14 3.41
N GLY A 16 -6.98 -22.93 3.22
CA GLY A 16 -5.73 -22.45 2.63
C GLY A 16 -5.89 -21.94 1.20
N GLU A 17 -6.86 -22.43 0.43
CA GLU A 17 -7.10 -21.98 -0.94
C GLU A 17 -7.86 -20.65 -0.98
N SER A 18 -8.89 -20.49 -0.15
CA SER A 18 -9.61 -19.22 0.01
C SER A 18 -8.68 -18.12 0.52
N THR A 19 -7.80 -18.43 1.48
CA THR A 19 -6.82 -17.47 1.97
C THR A 19 -5.87 -17.00 0.86
N LYS A 20 -5.38 -17.92 0.01
CA LYS A 20 -4.56 -17.58 -1.16
C LYS A 20 -5.30 -16.69 -2.15
N LYS A 21 -6.57 -16.99 -2.45
CA LYS A 21 -7.41 -16.21 -3.36
C LYS A 21 -7.66 -14.80 -2.82
N LEU A 22 -7.93 -14.66 -1.53
CA LEU A 22 -8.14 -13.38 -0.86
C LEU A 22 -6.89 -12.49 -0.98
N ILE A 23 -5.72 -13.03 -0.64
CA ILE A 23 -4.45 -12.28 -0.72
C ILE A 23 -4.15 -11.90 -2.18
N ALA A 24 -4.41 -12.80 -3.13
CA ALA A 24 -4.23 -12.54 -4.57
C ALA A 24 -5.13 -11.40 -5.10
N GLN A 25 -6.35 -11.26 -4.58
CA GLN A 25 -7.25 -10.18 -4.95
C GLN A 25 -6.86 -8.84 -4.31
N MET A 26 -6.42 -8.85 -3.05
CA MET A 26 -6.04 -7.60 -2.36
C MET A 26 -4.74 -7.00 -2.87
N LYS A 27 -3.78 -7.82 -3.34
CA LYS A 27 -2.45 -7.40 -3.80
C LYS A 27 -1.75 -6.42 -2.83
N PRO A 28 -1.49 -6.84 -1.58
CA PRO A 28 -0.92 -5.95 -0.58
C PRO A 28 0.51 -5.50 -0.95
N LYS A 29 0.88 -4.27 -0.56
CA LYS A 29 2.25 -3.75 -0.73
C LYS A 29 3.26 -4.45 0.18
N GLN A 30 2.83 -4.86 1.36
CA GLN A 30 3.63 -5.66 2.29
C GLN A 30 2.76 -6.73 2.92
N LEU A 31 3.34 -7.91 3.16
CA LEU A 31 2.65 -9.06 3.71
C LEU A 31 3.47 -9.64 4.88
N ILE A 32 2.84 -9.81 6.03
CA ILE A 32 3.43 -10.51 7.19
C ILE A 32 2.55 -11.70 7.50
N ILE A 33 3.13 -12.90 7.44
CA ILE A 33 2.43 -14.16 7.67
C ILE A 33 2.78 -14.64 9.07
N VAL A 34 1.79 -14.62 9.94
CA VAL A 34 1.89 -15.06 11.35
C VAL A 34 0.95 -16.24 11.59
N HIS A 35 1.10 -16.88 12.77
CA HIS A 35 0.22 -17.96 13.23
C HIS A 35 0.04 -19.11 12.22
N GLY A 36 1.02 -20.00 12.20
CA GLY A 36 0.98 -21.26 11.44
C GLY A 36 2.19 -22.11 11.79
N SER A 37 2.22 -23.37 11.33
CA SER A 37 3.46 -24.13 11.39
C SER A 37 4.52 -23.47 10.51
N ALA A 38 5.80 -23.60 10.87
CA ALA A 38 6.88 -22.99 10.09
C ALA A 38 6.93 -23.47 8.63
N GLN A 39 6.45 -24.69 8.35
CA GLN A 39 6.27 -25.17 6.98
C GLN A 39 5.10 -24.49 6.27
N ALA A 40 3.95 -24.34 6.94
CA ALA A 40 2.77 -23.74 6.33
C ALA A 40 2.99 -22.26 5.99
N THR A 41 3.60 -21.49 6.90
CA THR A 41 3.90 -20.06 6.67
C THR A 41 4.89 -19.87 5.54
N ARG A 42 5.95 -20.68 5.46
CA ARG A 42 6.91 -20.66 4.35
C ARG A 42 6.27 -21.06 3.02
N HIS A 43 5.43 -22.08 3.02
CA HIS A 43 4.74 -22.51 1.80
C HIS A 43 3.79 -21.43 1.27
N LEU A 44 3.08 -20.74 2.16
CA LEU A 44 2.25 -19.60 1.78
C LEU A 44 3.08 -18.40 1.29
N ALA A 45 4.19 -18.10 1.97
CA ALA A 45 5.12 -17.05 1.55
C ALA A 45 5.70 -17.33 0.16
N GLN A 46 6.13 -18.57 -0.10
CA GLN A 46 6.66 -19.00 -1.39
C GLN A 46 5.60 -18.86 -2.49
N TYR A 47 4.36 -19.30 -2.23
CA TYR A 47 3.26 -19.13 -3.16
C TYR A 47 3.01 -17.65 -3.51
N CYS A 48 3.06 -16.76 -2.50
CA CYS A 48 2.91 -15.32 -2.72
C CYS A 48 4.06 -14.72 -3.53
N TYR A 49 5.29 -15.23 -3.35
CA TYR A 49 6.47 -14.87 -4.15
C TYR A 49 6.32 -15.33 -5.61
N ASP A 50 6.03 -16.62 -5.82
CA ASP A 50 5.96 -17.23 -7.16
C ASP A 50 4.86 -16.60 -8.04
N ASN A 51 3.74 -16.21 -7.42
CA ASN A 51 2.61 -15.61 -8.11
C ASN A 51 2.65 -14.07 -8.12
N ASN A 52 3.73 -13.47 -7.60
CA ASN A 52 3.92 -12.01 -7.53
C ASN A 52 2.69 -11.30 -6.92
N ILE A 53 2.13 -11.90 -5.86
CA ILE A 53 0.89 -11.44 -5.23
C ILE A 53 1.12 -10.21 -4.37
N ALA A 54 2.24 -10.18 -3.64
CA ALA A 54 2.65 -9.01 -2.87
C ALA A 54 3.66 -8.21 -3.69
N GLN A 55 3.43 -6.90 -3.82
CA GLN A 55 4.29 -6.02 -4.63
C GLN A 55 5.60 -5.65 -3.93
N GLY A 56 5.72 -5.92 -2.63
CA GLY A 56 6.89 -5.58 -1.82
C GLY A 56 7.34 -6.75 -0.95
N HIS A 57 7.60 -6.48 0.32
CA HIS A 57 8.21 -7.46 1.22
C HIS A 57 7.21 -8.47 1.78
N ILE A 58 7.57 -9.75 1.72
CA ILE A 58 6.85 -10.86 2.37
C ILE A 58 7.69 -11.35 3.54
N PHE A 59 7.13 -11.30 4.75
CA PHE A 59 7.77 -11.74 5.98
C PHE A 59 7.04 -12.96 6.55
N ALA A 60 7.79 -13.96 6.99
CA ALA A 60 7.27 -15.13 7.70
C ALA A 60 8.08 -15.34 9.00
N PRO A 61 7.94 -14.43 9.98
CA PRO A 61 8.76 -14.45 11.19
C PRO A 61 8.48 -15.68 12.07
N SER A 62 9.51 -16.09 12.79
CA SER A 62 9.39 -17.10 13.86
C SER A 62 8.80 -16.49 15.13
N VAL A 63 8.34 -17.35 16.04
CA VAL A 63 7.78 -16.89 17.33
C VAL A 63 8.85 -16.11 18.11
N GLY A 64 8.54 -14.85 18.42
CA GLY A 64 9.45 -13.94 19.13
C GLY A 64 10.39 -13.13 18.24
N GLU A 65 10.33 -13.29 16.92
CA GLU A 65 11.08 -12.48 15.97
C GLU A 65 10.40 -11.12 15.75
N VAL A 66 11.19 -10.05 15.80
CA VAL A 66 10.72 -8.68 15.54
C VAL A 66 10.94 -8.35 14.07
N VAL A 67 9.88 -7.96 13.39
CA VAL A 67 9.92 -7.51 11.99
C VAL A 67 9.67 -6.01 11.96
N ASP A 68 10.57 -5.27 11.32
CA ASP A 68 10.32 -3.88 10.99
C ASP A 68 9.37 -3.78 9.79
N ALA A 69 8.14 -3.38 10.07
CA ALA A 69 7.08 -3.19 9.08
C ALA A 69 6.98 -1.73 8.60
N THR A 70 7.96 -0.88 8.94
CA THR A 70 7.90 0.54 8.60
C THR A 70 8.20 0.74 7.11
N VAL A 71 7.19 1.15 6.34
CA VAL A 71 7.41 1.67 4.98
C VAL A 71 7.57 3.18 5.07
N ALA A 72 8.80 3.67 4.96
CA ALA A 72 9.04 5.11 4.83
C ALA A 72 8.37 5.62 3.54
N SER A 73 7.19 6.21 3.68
CA SER A 73 6.45 6.86 2.60
C SER A 73 6.38 8.35 2.90
N HIS A 74 7.11 9.15 2.15
CA HIS A 74 7.01 10.60 2.22
C HIS A 74 5.74 11.04 1.48
N ILE A 75 4.61 11.05 2.19
CA ILE A 75 3.31 11.43 1.64
C ILE A 75 3.13 12.94 1.86
N TYR A 76 3.35 13.71 0.81
CA TYR A 76 3.08 15.15 0.82
C TYR A 76 1.71 15.43 0.21
N ARG A 77 0.92 16.28 0.88
CA ARG A 77 -0.33 16.80 0.33
C ARG A 77 -0.07 18.16 -0.30
N ILE A 78 -0.14 18.21 -1.63
CA ILE A 78 -0.05 19.43 -2.42
C ILE A 78 -1.47 19.90 -2.72
N LEU A 79 -1.74 21.19 -2.50
CA LEU A 79 -3.00 21.82 -2.87
C LEU A 79 -2.74 22.72 -4.08
N LEU A 80 -3.47 22.49 -5.18
CA LEU A 80 -3.46 23.40 -6.32
C LEU A 80 -4.31 24.63 -5.96
N SER A 81 -3.85 25.83 -6.33
CA SER A 81 -4.68 27.03 -6.27
C SER A 81 -5.76 26.97 -7.36
N ASP A 82 -6.91 27.59 -7.08
CA ASP A 82 -8.03 27.65 -8.03
C ASP A 82 -7.61 28.31 -9.36
N GLU A 83 -6.83 29.40 -9.28
CA GLU A 83 -6.28 30.10 -10.46
C GLU A 83 -5.40 29.20 -11.33
N LEU A 84 -4.53 28.38 -10.70
CA LEU A 84 -3.66 27.47 -11.45
C LEU A 84 -4.50 26.35 -12.08
N PHE A 85 -5.46 25.81 -11.33
CA PHE A 85 -6.36 24.76 -11.81
C PHE A 85 -7.18 25.20 -13.02
N GLU A 86 -7.69 26.43 -13.03
CA GLU A 86 -8.42 26.99 -14.17
C GLU A 86 -7.55 27.21 -15.42
N SER A 87 -6.25 27.45 -15.23
CA SER A 87 -5.30 27.63 -16.35
C SER A 87 -4.86 26.31 -17.01
N LEU A 88 -5.23 25.14 -16.47
CA LEU A 88 -4.80 23.85 -16.97
C LEU A 88 -5.52 23.44 -18.26
N GLU A 89 -4.73 23.05 -19.26
CA GLU A 89 -5.24 22.41 -20.48
C GLU A 89 -5.31 20.89 -20.29
N PHE A 90 -6.52 20.37 -20.10
CA PHE A 90 -6.76 18.93 -19.98
C PHE A 90 -6.89 18.26 -21.36
N ILE A 91 -6.10 17.22 -21.57
CA ILE A 91 -6.13 16.34 -22.74
C ILE A 91 -6.87 15.07 -22.36
N LYS A 92 -7.97 14.77 -23.04
CA LYS A 92 -8.74 13.55 -22.81
C LYS A 92 -8.06 12.35 -23.48
N VAL A 93 -7.71 11.34 -22.68
CA VAL A 93 -7.11 10.08 -23.13
C VAL A 93 -7.92 8.91 -22.57
N LYS A 94 -8.68 8.24 -23.45
CA LYS A 94 -9.61 7.15 -23.09
C LYS A 94 -10.63 7.62 -22.04
N ASP A 95 -10.51 7.11 -20.81
CA ASP A 95 -11.40 7.36 -19.67
C ASP A 95 -10.77 8.30 -18.63
N ALA A 96 -9.67 8.98 -18.98
CA ALA A 96 -8.95 9.87 -18.09
C ALA A 96 -8.63 11.22 -18.76
N ASP A 97 -8.61 12.28 -17.97
CA ASP A 97 -8.15 13.60 -18.37
C ASP A 97 -6.72 13.83 -17.85
N LEU A 98 -5.89 14.42 -18.70
CA LEU A 98 -4.46 14.54 -18.47
C LEU A 98 -4.00 16.00 -18.59
N ALA A 99 -3.22 16.48 -17.61
CA ALA A 99 -2.59 17.79 -17.68
C ALA A 99 -1.13 17.72 -17.22
N TRP A 100 -0.27 18.53 -17.87
CA TRP A 100 1.12 18.75 -17.45
C TRP A 100 1.22 20.05 -16.66
N ILE A 101 1.87 20.02 -15.51
CA ILE A 101 2.04 21.20 -14.64
C ILE A 101 3.51 21.40 -14.31
N ASP A 102 3.99 22.62 -14.55
CA ASP A 102 5.26 23.13 -14.03
C ASP A 102 4.93 24.33 -13.13
N ALA A 103 5.15 24.18 -11.82
CA ALA A 103 4.78 25.18 -10.83
C ALA A 103 5.72 25.17 -9.62
N GLN A 104 5.76 26.31 -8.93
CA GLN A 104 6.51 26.50 -7.70
C GLN A 104 5.61 26.21 -6.49
N ILE A 105 6.14 25.49 -5.50
CA ILE A 105 5.40 25.18 -4.27
C ILE A 105 5.70 26.21 -3.20
N THR A 106 4.65 26.86 -2.68
CA THR A 106 4.75 27.65 -1.46
C THR A 106 4.38 26.79 -0.26
N ALA A 107 5.34 26.58 0.64
CA ALA A 107 5.09 25.88 1.90
C ALA A 107 4.16 26.72 2.78
N ARG A 108 2.90 26.32 2.90
CA ARG A 108 2.01 26.80 3.97
C ARG A 108 2.33 25.96 5.22
N PRO A 109 2.72 26.56 6.35
CA PRO A 109 2.87 25.79 7.57
C PRO A 109 1.50 25.22 7.94
N SER A 110 1.32 23.91 7.72
CA SER A 110 0.16 23.19 8.20
C SER A 110 0.23 23.10 9.73
N GLU A 111 -0.86 23.41 10.41
CA GLU A 111 -1.03 23.28 11.87
C GLU A 111 -1.00 21.82 12.38
N VAL A 112 -0.53 20.87 11.56
CA VAL A 112 -0.43 19.46 11.92
C VAL A 112 1.00 19.20 12.37
N GLY A 113 1.16 18.97 13.68
CA GLY A 113 2.43 18.79 14.38
C GLY A 113 3.26 17.63 13.85
N VAL A 114 4.07 17.91 12.83
CA VAL A 114 5.28 17.16 12.53
C VAL A 114 6.41 17.95 13.17
N GLU A 115 6.97 17.43 14.26
CA GLU A 115 8.16 18.01 14.88
C GLU A 115 9.27 18.10 13.85
N ARG A 116 9.74 19.32 13.62
CA ARG A 116 10.80 19.62 12.67
C ARG A 116 12.14 19.25 13.30
N GLU A 117 12.79 18.22 12.79
CA GLU A 117 14.21 18.03 13.08
C GLU A 117 15.02 18.95 12.15
N ASN A 118 15.51 20.03 12.75
CA ASN A 118 16.58 20.94 12.33
C ASN A 118 16.43 21.71 11.01
N GLY A 119 16.56 23.03 11.16
CA GLY A 119 16.42 24.03 10.12
C GLY A 119 17.28 23.77 8.89
N THR A 120 16.59 23.68 7.76
CA THR A 120 17.10 24.12 6.48
C THR A 120 16.02 24.96 5.82
N ASP A 121 16.53 26.04 5.22
CA ASP A 121 15.93 27.02 4.33
C ASP A 121 14.66 26.55 3.61
N VAL A 122 13.70 27.46 3.42
CA VAL A 122 12.52 27.26 2.56
C VAL A 122 13.01 27.13 1.12
N SER A 123 13.56 25.97 0.78
CA SER A 123 14.01 25.69 -0.57
C SER A 123 12.79 25.69 -1.48
N ASP A 124 12.78 26.65 -2.41
CA ASP A 124 11.87 26.67 -3.53
C ASP A 124 12.04 25.35 -4.30
N PHE A 125 11.13 24.41 -4.08
CA PHE A 125 11.10 23.15 -4.81
C PHE A 125 10.28 23.35 -6.09
N PHE A 126 10.93 23.12 -7.23
CA PHE A 126 10.24 22.89 -8.49
C PHE A 126 9.72 21.45 -8.51
N VAL A 127 8.42 21.29 -8.75
CA VAL A 127 7.81 19.96 -8.87
C VAL A 127 7.20 19.83 -10.25
N TYR A 128 7.72 18.87 -11.01
CA TYR A 128 7.13 18.41 -12.25
C TYR A 128 6.10 17.33 -11.91
N LEU A 129 4.82 17.71 -11.94
CA LEU A 129 3.73 16.79 -11.62
C LEU A 129 2.94 16.42 -12.87
N PHE A 130 2.81 15.11 -13.10
CA PHE A 130 1.92 14.54 -14.10
C PHE A 130 0.62 14.14 -13.40
N ILE A 131 -0.46 14.88 -13.64
CA ILE A 131 -1.77 14.58 -13.03
C ILE A 131 -2.61 13.80 -14.04
N VAL A 132 -3.02 12.59 -13.64
CA VAL A 132 -4.05 11.81 -14.33
C VAL A 132 -5.32 11.90 -13.50
N VAL A 133 -6.33 12.61 -13.99
CA VAL A 133 -7.65 12.67 -13.36
C VAL A 133 -8.51 11.59 -13.98
N THR A 134 -8.77 10.52 -13.23
CA THR A 134 -9.75 9.51 -13.63
C THR A 134 -11.11 9.89 -13.06
N HIS A 135 -12.08 10.17 -13.93
CA HIS A 135 -13.47 10.36 -13.50
C HIS A 135 -14.01 9.01 -13.01
N CYS A 136 -14.10 8.83 -11.69
CA CYS A 136 -14.82 7.70 -11.12
C CYS A 136 -16.32 7.99 -11.29
N SER A 137 -16.96 7.31 -12.26
CA SER A 137 -18.42 7.32 -12.44
C SER A 137 -19.10 6.35 -11.50
#